data_AF-A0A1Y4JZM1-F1
#
_entry.id   AF-A0A1Y4JZM1-F1
#
_cell.length_a   1.000
_cell.length_b   1.000
_cell.length_c   1.000
_cell.angle_alpha   90.00
_cell.angle_beta   90.00
_cell.angle_gamma   90.00
#
_symmetry.space_group_name_H-M   'P 1'
#
loop_
_entity.id
_entity.type
_entity.pdbx_description
1 polymer ?
#
loop_
_entity_poly.entity_id
_entity_poly.type
_entity_poly.pdbx_seq_one_letter_code
_entity_poly.pdbx_strand_id
1 'polypeptide(L)'
;MPGWVVPVIAVAVVVVLVVVWVSIYNGIVTADNKCDNAWQTIDAQLQRRSDLIPNLVETVRGYASHESATLAAVTEARAAVDSAPTPEAKMEASNALTDTLRSLFAVAENYPDLKANANFAQLQSELADTENRISYARMSFNDMVLEYNNAIETFPGSLVAGRKFKPRNGFEAASPDAREAPQVRF
;
A
#
# COMPACT_ATOMS: atom_id res chain seq x y z
N MET A 1 -53.16 -9.48 -29.68
CA MET A 1 -52.56 -8.55 -28.70
C MET A 1 -52.78 -7.12 -29.18
N PRO A 2 -53.17 -6.16 -28.32
CA PRO A 2 -53.33 -4.78 -28.72
C PRO A 2 -52.02 -4.22 -29.31
N GLY A 3 -52.09 -3.44 -30.40
CA GLY A 3 -50.90 -2.92 -31.09
C GLY A 3 -49.99 -2.02 -30.24
N TRP A 4 -50.51 -1.46 -29.15
CA TRP A 4 -49.76 -0.63 -28.20
C TRP A 4 -48.94 -1.43 -27.17
N VAL A 5 -49.18 -2.74 -27.03
CA VAL A 5 -48.47 -3.57 -26.03
C VAL A 5 -46.99 -3.76 -26.41
N VAL A 6 -46.70 -3.94 -27.70
CA VAL A 6 -45.32 -4.12 -28.20
C VAL A 6 -44.42 -2.90 -27.92
N PRO A 7 -44.79 -1.65 -28.25
CA PRO A 7 -43.95 -0.49 -27.96
C PRO A 7 -43.80 -0.24 -26.45
N VAL A 8 -44.82 -0.52 -25.63
CA VAL A 8 -44.72 -0.40 -24.17
C VAL A 8 -43.70 -1.40 -23.60
N ILE A 9 -43.73 -2.65 -24.06
CA ILE A 9 -42.75 -3.66 -23.65
C ILE A 9 -41.33 -3.25 -24.09
N ALA A 10 -41.17 -2.75 -25.32
CA ALA A 10 -39.87 -2.30 -25.81
C ALA A 10 -39.29 -1.15 -24.95
N VAL A 11 -40.10 -0.16 -24.60
CA VAL A 11 -39.69 0.94 -23.72
C VAL A 11 -39.32 0.42 -22.33
N ALA A 12 -40.13 -0.47 -21.76
CA ALA A 12 -39.84 -1.07 -20.45
C ALA A 12 -38.50 -1.82 -20.44
N VAL A 13 -38.21 -2.60 -21.49
CA VAL A 13 -36.92 -3.31 -21.63
C VAL A 13 -35.76 -2.32 -21.72
N VAL A 14 -35.89 -1.26 -22.51
CA VAL A 14 -34.84 -0.22 -22.61
C VAL A 14 -34.60 0.45 -21.26
N VAL A 15 -35.65 0.79 -20.52
CA VAL A 15 -35.53 1.38 -19.18
C VAL A 15 -34.78 0.44 -18.23
N VAL A 16 -35.12 -0.85 -18.22
CA VAL A 16 -34.42 -1.84 -17.41
C VAL A 16 -32.94 -1.94 -17.78
N LEU A 17 -32.61 -1.99 -19.08
CA LEU A 17 -31.22 -2.03 -19.54
C LEU A 17 -30.42 -0.79 -19.13
N VAL A 18 -31.02 0.40 -19.22
CA VAL A 18 -30.39 1.65 -18.77
C VAL A 18 -30.14 1.63 -17.27
N VAL A 19 -31.10 1.20 -16.46
CA VAL A 19 -30.94 1.11 -14.99
C VAL A 19 -29.81 0.14 -14.63
N VAL A 20 -29.77 -1.04 -15.26
CA VAL A 20 -28.70 -2.03 -15.06
C VAL A 20 -27.34 -1.44 -15.45
N TRP A 21 -27.26 -0.77 -16.60
CA TRP A 21 -26.02 -0.14 -17.06
C TRP A 21 -25.51 0.93 -16.11
N VAL A 22 -26.39 1.83 -15.63
CA VAL A 22 -26.03 2.88 -14.65
C VAL A 22 -25.55 2.26 -13.34
N SER A 23 -26.22 1.20 -12.87
CA SER A 23 -25.83 0.49 -11.64
C SER A 23 -24.42 -0.10 -11.74
N ILE A 24 -24.13 -0.81 -12.82
CA ILE A 24 -22.80 -1.41 -13.07
C ILE A 24 -21.74 -0.31 -13.17
N TYR A 25 -22.01 0.74 -13.95
CA TYR A 25 -21.07 1.85 -14.14
C TYR A 25 -20.70 2.51 -12.79
N ASN A 26 -21.70 2.81 -11.96
CA ASN A 26 -21.47 3.37 -10.63
C ASN A 26 -20.73 2.40 -9.69
N GLY A 27 -20.99 1.10 -9.82
CA GLY A 27 -20.27 0.05 -9.11
C GLY A 27 -18.78 0.05 -9.44
N ILE A 28 -18.42 0.11 -10.73
CA ILE A 28 -17.02 0.19 -11.19
C ILE A 28 -16.34 1.46 -10.65
N VAL A 29 -16.99 2.63 -10.76
CA VAL A 29 -16.46 3.90 -10.23
C VAL A 29 -16.25 3.83 -8.73
N THR A 30 -17.17 3.20 -8.00
CA THR A 30 -17.05 3.03 -6.55
C THR A 30 -15.86 2.14 -6.20
N ALA A 31 -15.66 1.03 -6.92
CA ALA A 31 -14.51 0.15 -6.71
C ALA A 31 -13.17 0.84 -7.04
N ASP A 32 -13.14 1.68 -8.07
CA ASP A 32 -11.97 2.48 -8.43
C ASP A 32 -11.60 3.47 -7.31
N ASN A 33 -12.59 4.19 -6.78
CA ASN A 33 -12.42 5.11 -5.65
C ASN A 33 -11.95 4.40 -4.37
N LYS A 34 -12.41 3.15 -4.13
CA LYS A 34 -11.92 2.34 -3.01
C LYS A 34 -10.42 2.02 -3.14
N CYS A 35 -9.94 1.76 -4.36
CA CYS A 35 -8.51 1.57 -4.61
C CYS A 35 -7.71 2.83 -4.25
N ASP A 36 -8.19 4.00 -4.68
CA ASP A 36 -7.55 5.29 -4.35
C ASP A 36 -7.55 5.56 -2.84
N ASN A 37 -8.64 5.25 -2.15
CA ASN A 37 -8.73 5.41 -0.70
C ASN A 37 -7.80 4.45 0.06
N ALA A 38 -7.71 3.19 -0.38
CA ALA A 38 -6.77 2.23 0.18
C ALA A 38 -5.32 2.68 -0.04
N TRP A 39 -4.99 3.24 -1.21
CA TRP A 39 -3.69 3.85 -1.46
C TRP A 39 -3.39 5.02 -0.50
N GLN A 40 -4.35 5.93 -0.29
CA GLN A 40 -4.18 7.05 0.65
C GLN A 40 -3.88 6.57 2.08
N THR A 41 -4.43 5.42 2.47
CA THR A 41 -4.15 4.82 3.78
C THR A 41 -2.71 4.31 3.87
N ILE A 42 -2.21 3.65 2.81
CA ILE A 42 -0.80 3.25 2.71
C ILE A 42 0.08 4.50 2.78
N ASP A 43 -0.20 5.50 1.95
CA ASP A 43 0.58 6.74 1.84
C ASP A 43 0.71 7.47 3.18
N ALA A 44 -0.37 7.54 3.96
CA ALA A 44 -0.33 8.11 5.30
C ALA A 44 0.59 7.34 6.26
N GLN A 45 0.65 6.00 6.17
CA GLN A 45 1.59 5.22 6.99
C GLN A 45 3.04 5.39 6.53
N LEU A 46 3.27 5.48 5.21
CA LEU A 46 4.59 5.78 4.67
C LEU A 46 5.09 7.15 5.17
N GLN A 47 4.23 8.16 5.13
CA GLN A 47 4.52 9.49 5.66
C GLN A 47 4.85 9.44 7.15
N ARG A 48 4.02 8.78 7.97
CA ARG A 48 4.29 8.61 9.40
C ARG A 48 5.66 7.99 9.65
N ARG A 49 6.04 6.97 8.88
CA ARG A 49 7.35 6.32 8.99
C ARG A 49 8.48 7.30 8.63
N SER A 50 8.33 8.06 7.54
CA SER A 50 9.27 9.13 7.16
C SER A 50 9.41 10.21 8.23
N ASP A 51 8.34 10.56 8.94
CA ASP A 51 8.34 11.60 9.98
C ASP A 51 9.07 11.17 11.26
N LEU A 52 9.13 9.87 11.55
CA LEU A 52 9.82 9.33 12.72
C LEU A 52 11.35 9.25 12.54
N ILE A 53 11.82 9.14 11.29
CA ILE A 53 13.24 8.91 10.97
C ILE A 53 14.17 10.02 11.47
N PRO A 54 13.87 11.33 11.35
CA PRO A 54 14.74 12.37 11.86
C PRO A 54 15.02 12.22 13.37
N ASN A 55 13.99 11.91 14.16
CA ASN A 55 14.14 11.68 15.60
C ASN A 55 14.96 10.42 15.90
N LEU A 56 14.79 9.37 15.11
CA LEU A 56 15.61 8.16 15.21
C LEU A 56 17.08 8.45 14.91
N VAL A 57 17.37 9.13 13.80
CA VAL A 57 18.73 9.50 13.38
C VAL A 57 19.41 10.36 14.44
N GLU A 58 18.71 11.35 14.99
CA GLU A 58 19.26 12.23 16.03
C GLU A 58 19.54 11.45 17.33
N THR A 59 18.63 10.55 17.72
CA THR A 59 18.81 9.69 18.90
C THR A 59 20.02 8.77 18.73
N VAL A 60 20.16 8.10 17.59
CA VAL A 60 21.30 7.20 17.32
C VAL A 60 22.60 7.99 17.23
N ARG A 61 22.61 9.17 16.59
CA ARG A 61 23.80 10.03 16.46
C ARG A 61 24.40 10.42 17.82
N GLY A 62 23.57 10.61 18.85
CA GLY A 62 24.00 10.93 20.21
C GLY A 62 24.84 9.83 20.87
N TYR A 63 24.70 8.57 20.44
CA TYR A 63 25.39 7.41 21.03
C TYR A 63 26.39 6.74 20.07
N ALA A 64 26.14 6.80 18.76
CA ALA A 64 26.86 6.08 17.73
C ALA A 64 27.34 7.04 16.62
N SER A 65 28.03 8.12 16.99
CA SER A 65 28.49 9.16 16.05
C SER A 65 29.45 8.64 14.96
N HIS A 66 30.17 7.55 15.23
CA HIS A 66 31.03 6.88 14.26
C HIS A 66 30.25 6.14 13.15
N GLU A 67 28.95 5.92 13.30
CA GLU A 67 28.07 5.26 12.33
C GLU A 67 27.51 6.22 11.26
N SER A 68 28.31 7.20 10.87
CA SER A 68 27.89 8.27 9.95
C SER A 68 27.41 7.74 8.59
N ALA A 69 28.03 6.67 8.07
CA ALA A 69 27.63 6.04 6.81
C ALA A 69 26.24 5.38 6.93
N THR A 70 25.98 4.67 8.02
CA THR A 70 24.68 4.02 8.30
C THR A 70 23.57 5.07 8.46
N LEU A 71 23.83 6.13 9.20
CA LEU A 71 22.88 7.24 9.37
C LEU A 71 22.59 7.99 8.06
N ALA A 72 23.61 8.16 7.20
CA ALA A 72 23.44 8.76 5.88
C ALA A 72 22.56 7.89 4.98
N ALA A 73 22.78 6.56 4.96
CA ALA A 73 21.96 5.63 4.20
C ALA A 73 20.48 5.68 4.62
N VAL A 74 20.19 5.75 5.92
CA VAL A 74 18.81 5.89 6.43
C VAL A 74 18.17 7.20 5.97
N THR A 75 18.94 8.29 5.99
CA THR A 75 18.47 9.62 5.56
C THR A 75 18.19 9.66 4.06
N GLU A 76 19.05 9.03 3.25
CA GLU A 76 18.88 8.90 1.81
C GLU A 76 17.67 8.01 1.46
N ALA A 77 17.52 6.86 2.12
CA ALA A 77 16.38 5.97 1.93
C ALA A 77 15.05 6.66 2.28
N ARG A 78 15.01 7.47 3.34
CA ARG A 78 13.86 8.34 3.65
C ARG A 78 13.57 9.31 2.51
N ALA A 79 14.59 10.02 2.02
CA ALA A 79 14.42 11.00 0.95
C ALA A 79 13.93 10.34 -0.35
N ALA A 80 14.33 9.10 -0.63
CA ALA A 80 13.83 8.32 -1.76
C ALA A 80 12.32 8.03 -1.64
N VAL A 81 11.83 7.71 -0.44
CA VAL A 81 10.38 7.54 -0.20
C VAL A 81 9.62 8.86 -0.41
N ASP A 82 10.15 9.96 0.11
CA ASP A 82 9.49 11.26 0.06
C ASP A 82 9.45 11.84 -1.37
N SER A 83 10.43 11.50 -2.22
CA SER A 83 10.56 12.01 -3.59
C SER A 83 9.98 11.09 -4.67
N ALA A 84 9.54 9.89 -4.31
CA ALA A 84 9.01 8.92 -5.27
C ALA A 84 7.72 9.45 -5.96
N PRO A 85 7.65 9.46 -7.30
CA PRO A 85 6.59 10.13 -8.04
C PRO A 85 5.32 9.29 -8.23
N THR A 86 5.41 7.97 -8.06
CA THR A 86 4.27 7.05 -8.26
C THR A 86 4.09 6.13 -7.06
N PRO A 87 2.89 5.55 -6.88
CA PRO A 87 2.65 4.56 -5.84
C PRO A 87 3.65 3.42 -5.84
N GLU A 88 3.95 2.84 -7.01
CA GLU A 88 4.87 1.73 -7.17
C GLU A 88 6.29 2.12 -6.74
N ALA A 89 6.79 3.27 -7.22
CA ALA A 89 8.10 3.78 -6.84
C ALA A 89 8.19 4.06 -5.33
N LYS A 90 7.12 4.58 -4.74
CA LYS A 90 7.06 4.89 -3.30
C LYS A 90 7.06 3.61 -2.46
N MET A 91 6.40 2.55 -2.93
CA MET A 91 6.41 1.23 -2.30
C MET A 91 7.78 0.55 -2.42
N GLU A 92 8.45 0.68 -3.56
CA GLU A 92 9.80 0.17 -3.76
C GLU A 92 10.81 0.85 -2.83
N ALA A 93 10.82 2.20 -2.82
CA ALA A 93 11.64 2.98 -1.90
C ALA A 93 11.31 2.66 -0.43
N SER A 94 10.03 2.39 -0.14
CA SER A 94 9.58 1.98 1.19
C SER A 94 10.20 0.66 1.64
N ASN A 95 10.30 -0.33 0.75
CA ASN A 95 10.95 -1.61 1.06
C ASN A 95 12.45 -1.42 1.31
N ALA A 96 13.13 -0.62 0.47
CA ALA A 96 14.55 -0.31 0.67
C ALA A 96 14.81 0.40 2.01
N LEU A 97 13.91 1.29 2.42
CA LEU A 97 13.96 1.91 3.75
C LEU A 97 13.77 0.88 4.87
N THR A 98 12.86 -0.09 4.73
CA THR A 98 12.71 -1.19 5.72
C THR A 98 14.02 -1.95 5.90
N ASP A 99 14.72 -2.29 4.81
CA ASP A 99 16.00 -2.99 4.86
C ASP A 99 17.10 -2.15 5.50
N THR A 100 17.12 -0.85 5.20
CA THR A 100 18.09 0.10 5.78
C THR A 100 17.85 0.27 7.29
N LEU A 101 16.60 0.35 7.73
CA LEU A 101 16.25 0.39 9.15
C LEU A 101 16.64 -0.91 9.87
N ARG A 102 16.49 -2.08 9.23
CA ARG A 102 16.95 -3.36 9.78
C ARG A 102 18.46 -3.34 10.01
N SER A 103 19.24 -2.81 9.07
CA SER A 103 20.69 -2.65 9.21
C SER A 103 21.04 -1.68 10.36
N LEU A 104 20.36 -0.53 10.46
CA LEU A 104 20.55 0.42 11.56
C LEU A 104 20.29 -0.22 12.93
N PHE A 105 19.20 -0.99 13.07
CA PHE A 105 18.89 -1.67 14.33
C PHE A 105 19.91 -2.76 14.67
N ALA A 106 20.44 -3.48 13.68
CA ALA A 106 21.52 -4.44 13.91
C ALA A 106 22.81 -3.74 14.39
N VAL A 107 23.13 -2.55 13.87
CA VAL A 107 24.25 -1.74 14.35
C VAL A 107 24.02 -1.28 15.79
N ALA A 108 22.80 -0.88 16.13
CA ALA A 108 22.44 -0.41 17.48
C ALA A 108 22.62 -1.49 18.57
N GLU A 109 22.59 -2.78 18.22
CA GLU A 109 22.88 -3.88 19.16
C GLU A 109 24.31 -3.82 19.73
N ASN A 110 25.25 -3.18 19.02
CA ASN A 110 26.62 -2.98 19.50
C ASN A 110 26.76 -1.84 20.52
N TYR A 111 25.69 -1.10 20.80
CA TYR A 111 25.68 0.09 21.66
C TYR A 111 24.69 -0.11 22.83
N PRO A 112 25.12 -0.72 23.96
CA PRO A 112 24.23 -1.04 25.08
C PRO A 112 23.46 0.16 25.67
N ASP A 113 24.11 1.32 25.74
CA ASP A 113 23.49 2.55 26.28
C ASP A 113 22.38 3.08 25.36
N LEU A 114 22.54 2.95 24.04
CA LEU A 114 21.51 3.28 23.05
C LEU A 114 20.34 2.29 23.13
N LYS A 115 20.65 1.00 23.26
CA LYS A 115 19.62 -0.04 23.43
C LYS A 115 18.80 0.15 24.70
N ALA A 116 19.42 0.63 25.78
CA ALA A 116 18.74 0.96 27.03
C ALA A 116 18.00 2.30 26.99
N ASN A 117 18.17 3.11 25.94
CA ASN A 117 17.51 4.40 25.81
C ASN A 117 16.01 4.20 25.50
N ALA A 118 15.15 4.71 26.39
CA ALA A 118 13.70 4.56 26.26
C ALA A 118 13.12 5.22 24.99
N ASN A 119 13.67 6.36 24.56
CA ASN A 119 13.23 7.04 23.33
C ASN A 119 13.58 6.22 22.09
N PHE A 120 14.78 5.62 22.06
CA PHE A 120 15.18 4.73 20.96
C PHE A 120 14.29 3.49 20.89
N ALA A 121 14.05 2.82 22.02
CA ALA A 121 13.17 1.65 22.08
C ALA A 121 11.73 1.99 21.64
N GLN A 122 11.22 3.16 22.03
CA GLN A 122 9.92 3.65 21.59
C GLN A 122 9.88 3.88 20.07
N LEU A 123 10.84 4.60 19.51
CA LEU A 123 10.92 4.86 18.07
C LEU A 123 11.04 3.56 17.25
N GLN A 124 11.84 2.61 17.73
CA GLN A 124 11.94 1.28 17.12
C GLN A 124 10.58 0.56 17.10
N SER A 125 9.85 0.59 18.23
CA SER A 125 8.50 0.00 18.31
C SER A 125 7.51 0.70 17.38
N GLU A 126 7.49 2.04 17.34
CA GLU A 126 6.58 2.80 16.48
C GLU A 126 6.85 2.56 15.00
N LEU A 127 8.12 2.42 14.61
CA LEU A 127 8.51 2.06 13.24
C LEU A 127 8.09 0.64 12.88
N ALA A 128 8.29 -0.33 13.77
CA ALA A 128 7.84 -1.71 13.58
C ALA A 128 6.31 -1.80 13.46
N ASP A 129 5.57 -1.09 14.32
CA ASP A 129 4.11 -1.00 14.26
C ASP A 129 3.63 -0.36 12.96
N THR A 130 4.32 0.69 12.49
CA THR A 130 4.01 1.34 11.23
C THR A 130 4.26 0.39 10.06
N GLU A 131 5.33 -0.39 10.07
CA GLU A 131 5.60 -1.41 9.05
C GLU A 131 4.53 -2.50 9.02
N ASN A 132 4.08 -2.97 10.18
CA ASN A 132 2.98 -3.92 10.28
C ASN A 132 1.69 -3.34 9.67
N ARG A 133 1.37 -2.07 9.98
CA ARG A 133 0.21 -1.37 9.39
C ARG A 133 0.34 -1.21 7.88
N ILE A 134 1.53 -0.89 7.37
CA ILE A 134 1.81 -0.84 5.93
C ILE A 134 1.54 -2.22 5.29
N SER A 135 2.01 -3.30 5.90
CA SER A 135 1.79 -4.66 5.40
C SER A 135 0.30 -5.01 5.30
N TYR A 136 -0.49 -4.75 6.35
CA TYR A 136 -1.94 -4.95 6.31
C TYR A 136 -2.64 -4.04 5.28
N ALA A 137 -2.22 -2.78 5.18
CA ALA A 137 -2.79 -1.84 4.22
C ALA A 137 -2.50 -2.26 2.77
N ARG A 138 -1.33 -2.86 2.48
CA ARG A 138 -1.02 -3.47 1.17
C ARG A 138 -1.97 -4.61 0.83
N MET A 139 -2.24 -5.50 1.79
CA MET A 139 -3.20 -6.60 1.57
C MET A 139 -4.59 -6.04 1.25
N SER A 140 -5.05 -5.08 2.04
CA SER A 140 -6.34 -4.42 1.81
C SER A 140 -6.40 -3.70 0.46
N PHE A 141 -5.33 -3.02 0.03
CA PHE A 141 -5.26 -2.40 -1.29
C PHE A 141 -5.34 -3.45 -2.41
N ASN A 142 -4.64 -4.57 -2.27
CA ASN A 142 -4.69 -5.66 -3.25
C ASN A 142 -6.09 -6.28 -3.34
N ASP A 143 -6.80 -6.41 -2.23
CA ASP A 143 -8.20 -6.85 -2.22
C ASP A 143 -9.11 -5.87 -2.96
N MET A 144 -8.92 -4.56 -2.78
CA MET A 144 -9.68 -3.54 -3.51
C MET A 144 -9.35 -3.57 -5.01
N VAL A 145 -8.08 -3.73 -5.37
CA VAL A 145 -7.64 -3.88 -6.77
C VAL A 145 -8.26 -5.12 -7.40
N LEU A 146 -8.33 -6.24 -6.66
CA LEU A 146 -8.99 -7.46 -7.13
C LEU A 146 -10.50 -7.24 -7.32
N GLU A 147 -11.19 -6.60 -6.38
CA GLU A 147 -12.62 -6.26 -6.50
C GLU A 147 -12.87 -5.40 -7.75
N TYR A 148 -12.05 -4.36 -7.95
CA TYR A 148 -12.12 -3.48 -9.10
C TYR A 148 -11.83 -4.20 -10.43
N ASN A 149 -10.73 -4.96 -10.51
CA ASN A 149 -10.37 -5.70 -11.71
C ASN A 149 -11.47 -6.71 -12.08
N ASN A 150 -12.02 -7.44 -11.10
CA ASN A 150 -13.17 -8.32 -11.33
C ASN A 150 -14.39 -7.55 -11.85
N ALA A 151 -14.68 -6.35 -11.32
CA ALA A 151 -15.80 -5.54 -11.76
C ALA A 151 -15.68 -5.08 -13.23
N ILE A 152 -14.46 -4.93 -13.76
CA ILE A 152 -14.22 -4.49 -15.15
C ILE A 152 -13.91 -5.65 -16.10
N GLU A 153 -13.50 -6.81 -15.62
CA GLU A 153 -13.13 -7.95 -16.46
C GLU A 153 -14.25 -9.01 -16.59
N THR A 154 -15.14 -9.09 -15.61
CA THR A 154 -16.24 -10.08 -15.61
C THR A 154 -17.50 -9.57 -16.32
N PHE A 155 -18.29 -10.48 -16.92
CA PHE A 155 -19.58 -10.13 -17.52
C PHE A 155 -20.64 -9.91 -16.43
N PRO A 156 -21.51 -8.87 -16.52
CA PRO A 156 -21.66 -7.91 -17.62
C PRO A 156 -20.74 -6.66 -17.54
N GLY A 157 -19.92 -6.54 -16.50
CA GLY A 157 -19.01 -5.41 -16.25
C GLY A 157 -18.06 -5.09 -17.41
N SER A 158 -17.49 -6.09 -18.06
CA SER A 158 -16.57 -5.93 -19.20
C SER A 158 -17.15 -5.20 -20.41
N LEU A 159 -18.47 -5.29 -20.61
CA LEU A 159 -19.16 -4.51 -21.65
C LEU A 159 -19.28 -3.03 -21.28
N VAL A 160 -19.48 -2.74 -20.00
CA VAL A 160 -19.64 -1.38 -19.47
C VAL A 160 -18.28 -0.70 -19.32
N ALA A 161 -17.25 -1.46 -18.92
CA ALA A 161 -15.91 -0.95 -18.68
C ALA A 161 -15.26 -0.37 -19.94
N GLY A 162 -15.36 -1.11 -21.06
CA GLY A 162 -14.83 -0.69 -22.36
C GLY A 162 -13.35 -0.31 -22.30
N ARG A 163 -12.98 0.81 -22.94
CA ARG A 163 -11.59 1.35 -22.91
C ARG A 163 -11.36 2.37 -21.80
N LYS A 164 -12.41 2.72 -21.03
CA LYS A 164 -12.37 3.81 -20.07
C LYS A 164 -11.72 3.39 -18.76
N PHE A 165 -12.09 2.22 -18.26
CA PHE A 165 -11.55 1.64 -17.04
C PHE A 165 -10.45 0.64 -17.42
N LYS A 166 -9.33 0.68 -16.70
CA LYS A 166 -8.15 -0.14 -16.99
C LYS A 166 -7.76 -0.91 -15.75
N PRO A 167 -7.30 -2.16 -15.87
CA PRO A 167 -6.82 -2.92 -14.72
C PRO A 167 -5.76 -2.16 -13.94
N ARG A 168 -5.84 -2.27 -12.61
CA ARG A 168 -4.84 -1.76 -11.68
C ARG A 168 -3.92 -2.91 -11.24
N ASN A 169 -2.68 -2.57 -10.92
CA ASN A 169 -1.74 -3.52 -10.33
C ASN A 169 -1.82 -3.43 -8.80
N GLY A 170 -1.73 -4.59 -8.14
CA GLY A 170 -1.50 -4.65 -6.70
C GLY A 170 -0.02 -4.46 -6.37
N PHE A 171 0.30 -4.43 -5.08
CA PHE A 171 1.67 -4.45 -4.57
C PHE A 171 2.07 -5.84 -4.12
N GLU A 172 3.29 -6.26 -4.42
CA GLU A 172 3.82 -7.50 -3.88
C GLU A 172 4.01 -7.41 -2.36
N ALA A 173 3.84 -8.54 -1.67
CA ALA A 173 4.16 -8.64 -0.26
C ALA A 173 5.67 -8.36 -0.05
N ALA A 174 5.99 -7.60 0.99
CA ALA A 174 7.35 -7.11 1.24
C ALA A 174 8.40 -8.21 1.52
N SER A 175 8.01 -9.49 1.66
CA SER A 175 8.97 -10.56 1.91
C SER A 175 8.89 -11.71 0.89
N PRO A 176 9.97 -11.93 0.13
CA PRO A 176 10.31 -13.24 -0.40
C PRO A 176 10.54 -14.27 0.73
N ASP A 177 10.94 -13.82 1.93
CA ASP A 177 11.23 -14.69 3.09
C ASP A 177 10.00 -15.45 3.60
N ALA A 178 8.77 -14.97 3.35
CA ALA A 178 7.56 -15.75 3.66
C ALA A 178 7.37 -16.96 2.73
N ARG A 179 8.10 -17.02 1.60
CA ARG A 179 8.07 -18.18 0.68
C ARG A 179 9.10 -19.25 1.04
N GLU A 180 10.10 -18.93 1.87
CA GLU A 180 11.02 -19.94 2.43
C GLU A 180 10.61 -20.25 3.87
N ALA A 181 9.97 -21.42 4.06
CA ALA A 181 9.69 -21.92 5.39
C ALA A 181 11.01 -22.04 6.20
N PRO A 182 11.04 -21.62 7.48
CA PRO A 182 12.24 -21.72 8.29
C PRO A 182 12.68 -23.18 8.38
N GLN A 183 13.87 -23.49 7.86
CA GLN A 183 14.48 -24.81 8.04
C GLN A 183 14.94 -24.93 9.49
N VAL A 184 14.07 -25.44 10.36
CA VAL A 184 14.44 -25.83 11.71
C VAL A 184 15.38 -27.02 11.61
N ARG A 185 16.68 -26.79 11.75
CA ARG A 185 17.68 -27.83 11.99
C ARG A 185 17.82 -28.02 13.50
N PHE A 186 17.45 -29.20 13.98
CA PHE A 186 17.79 -29.69 15.31
C PHE A 186 19.27 -30.06 15.38
#